data_AF-A0A8T4A0Y3-F1
#
_entry.id   AF-A0A8T4A0Y3-F1
#
_cell.length_a   1.000
_cell.length_b   1.000
_cell.length_c   1.000
_cell.angle_alpha   90.00
_cell.angle_beta   90.00
_cell.angle_gamma   90.00
#
_symmetry.space_group_name_H-M   'P 1'
#
loop_
_entity.id
_entity.type
_entity.pdbx_description
1 polymer ?
#
loop_
_entity_poly.entity_id
_entity_poly.type
_entity_poly.pdbx_seq_one_letter_code
_entity_poly.pdbx_strand_id
1 'polypeptide(L)'
;MRKGVFLLTNSEQGIEEAERFDGEELIVLIVIDSSTFATSFDDYMNSLQEKAESVRSISGNKGTLCRILIEWGKRDEVLKNCLDREEAEWINPLPESPQPSLPATIVLEPEANEASDESKTPSAESDEVNRGVVPKDDARIETPETGGKST
;
A
#
# COMPACT_ATOMS: atom_id res chain seq x y z
N MET A 1 19.53 -16.09 19.34
CA MET A 1 18.06 -16.04 19.22
C MET A 1 17.73 -15.35 17.91
N ARG A 2 16.78 -15.84 17.10
CA ARG A 2 16.45 -15.23 15.81
C ARG A 2 15.41 -14.13 16.00
N LYS A 3 15.79 -12.88 15.73
CA LYS A 3 14.92 -11.71 15.86
C LYS A 3 14.76 -11.01 14.52
N GLY A 4 13.54 -10.60 14.18
CA GLY A 4 13.24 -9.87 12.95
C GLY A 4 12.70 -8.47 13.25
N VAL A 5 13.11 -7.47 12.47
CA VAL A 5 12.53 -6.12 12.48
C VAL A 5 11.72 -5.92 11.20
N PHE A 6 10.41 -5.72 11.38
CA PHE A 6 9.48 -5.36 10.34
C PHE A 6 9.16 -3.86 10.42
N LEU A 7 9.56 -3.10 9.41
CA LEU A 7 9.14 -1.72 9.26
C LEU A 7 7.70 -1.66 8.76
N LEU A 8 6.78 -1.31 9.64
CA LEU A 8 5.38 -1.13 9.28
C LEU A 8 5.16 0.24 8.65
N THR A 9 4.52 0.24 7.49
CA THR A 9 4.09 1.45 6.79
C THR A 9 2.58 1.39 6.56
N ASN A 10 2.00 2.43 5.97
CA ASN A 10 0.56 2.39 5.66
C ASN A 10 0.25 1.50 4.44
N SER A 11 1.25 1.06 3.68
CA SER A 11 1.05 0.05 2.64
C SER A 11 0.93 -1.35 3.24
N GLU A 12 0.20 -2.24 2.57
CA GLU A 12 0.13 -3.66 2.95
C GLU A 12 1.38 -4.45 2.53
N GLN A 13 2.36 -3.80 1.89
CA GLN A 13 3.59 -4.47 1.46
C GLN A 13 4.38 -4.97 2.67
N GLY A 14 4.79 -6.23 2.62
CA GLY A 14 5.61 -6.84 3.66
C GLY A 14 4.84 -7.44 4.83
N ILE A 15 3.50 -7.24 4.91
CA ILE A 15 2.70 -7.79 6.01
C ILE A 15 2.72 -9.32 5.98
N GLU A 16 2.58 -9.94 4.82
CA GLU A 16 2.64 -11.39 4.69
C GLU A 16 4.00 -11.96 5.12
N GLU A 17 5.10 -11.26 4.84
CA GLU A 17 6.44 -11.63 5.28
C GLU A 17 6.57 -11.56 6.80
N ALA A 18 6.05 -10.49 7.42
CA ALA A 18 6.01 -10.36 8.86
C ALA A 18 5.16 -11.45 9.53
N GLU A 19 4.02 -11.79 8.92
CA GLU A 19 3.16 -12.88 9.38
C GLU A 19 3.84 -14.23 9.23
N ARG A 20 4.59 -14.49 8.14
CA ARG A 20 5.28 -15.75 7.86
C ARG A 20 6.57 -15.94 8.67
N PHE A 21 7.06 -14.90 9.34
CA PHE A 21 8.26 -14.97 10.16
C PHE A 21 8.14 -16.04 11.25
N ASP A 22 9.14 -16.92 11.32
CA ASP A 22 9.19 -18.09 12.20
C ASP A 22 10.27 -17.99 13.30
N GLY A 23 10.81 -16.78 13.51
CA GLY A 23 11.79 -16.53 14.57
C GLY A 23 11.19 -16.45 15.97
N GLU A 24 12.06 -16.21 16.95
CA GLU A 24 11.69 -16.15 18.37
C GLU A 24 11.03 -14.81 18.74
N GLU A 25 11.50 -13.70 18.15
CA GLU A 25 10.97 -12.35 18.39
C GLU A 25 10.78 -11.58 17.08
N LEU A 26 9.59 -11.03 16.90
CA LEU A 26 9.26 -10.08 15.83
C LEU A 26 9.09 -8.69 16.43
N ILE A 27 9.79 -7.72 15.86
CA ILE A 27 9.75 -6.33 16.26
C ILE A 27 9.07 -5.55 15.15
N VAL A 28 7.84 -5.10 15.39
CA VAL A 28 7.09 -4.23 14.48
C VAL A 28 7.50 -2.79 14.76
N LEU A 29 8.28 -2.20 13.86
CA LEU A 29 8.79 -0.84 13.95
C LEU A 29 7.89 0.12 13.18
N ILE A 30 7.34 1.12 13.86
CA ILE A 30 6.64 2.26 13.28
C ILE A 30 7.56 3.47 13.41
N VAL A 31 7.90 4.11 12.30
CA VAL A 31 8.70 5.34 12.31
C VAL A 31 7.83 6.54 11.99
N ILE A 32 7.80 7.49 12.92
CA ILE A 32 7.11 8.76 12.76
C ILE A 32 8.13 9.81 12.31
N ASP A 33 8.07 10.17 11.03
CA ASP A 33 8.87 11.25 10.48
C ASP A 33 8.11 12.57 10.56
N SER A 34 8.79 13.63 11.02
CA SER A 34 8.26 14.99 11.12
C SER A 34 7.68 15.57 9.80
N SER A 35 8.08 15.02 8.65
CA SER A 35 7.52 15.38 7.34
C SER A 35 6.13 14.77 7.08
N THR A 36 5.72 13.78 7.88
CA THR A 36 4.47 13.02 7.73
C THR A 36 3.32 13.62 8.55
N PHE A 37 3.54 14.73 9.26
CA PHE A 37 2.50 15.49 9.98
C PHE A 37 1.57 16.21 8.99
N ALA A 38 0.77 15.44 8.27
CA ALA A 38 -0.43 15.94 7.63
C ALA A 38 -1.57 16.00 8.66
N THR A 39 -2.63 16.72 8.32
CA THR A 39 -3.85 16.98 9.11
C THR A 39 -4.60 15.75 9.64
N SER A 40 -4.14 14.53 9.34
CA SER A 40 -4.78 13.25 9.67
C SER A 40 -3.79 12.31 10.40
N PHE A 41 -2.93 12.87 11.25
CA PHE A 41 -1.94 12.11 12.03
C PHE A 41 -2.60 11.04 12.92
N ASP A 42 -3.70 11.37 13.59
CA ASP A 42 -4.43 10.42 14.43
C ASP A 42 -4.98 9.23 13.62
N ASP A 43 -5.64 9.49 12.48
CA ASP A 43 -6.13 8.43 11.58
C ASP A 43 -4.99 7.55 11.06
N TYR A 44 -3.87 8.18 10.71
CA TYR A 44 -2.66 7.50 10.28
C TYR A 44 -2.10 6.58 11.37
N MET A 45 -1.96 7.08 12.60
CA MET A 45 -1.46 6.29 13.73
C MET A 45 -2.44 5.18 14.13
N ASN A 46 -3.74 5.43 14.12
CA ASN A 46 -4.77 4.43 14.37
C ASN A 46 -4.66 3.28 13.36
N SER A 47 -4.56 3.59 12.06
CA SER A 47 -4.42 2.58 11.01
C SER A 47 -3.15 1.73 11.18
N LEU A 48 -2.03 2.35 11.55
CA LEU A 48 -0.78 1.62 11.82
C LEU A 48 -0.88 0.75 13.08
N GLN A 49 -1.55 1.22 14.12
CA GLN A 49 -1.77 0.42 15.33
C GLN A 49 -2.65 -0.79 15.07
N GLU A 50 -3.75 -0.63 14.34
CA GLU A 50 -4.62 -1.75 13.95
C GLU A 50 -3.85 -2.82 13.16
N LYS A 51 -3.02 -2.39 12.20
CA LYS A 51 -2.14 -3.29 11.44
C LYS A 51 -1.11 -3.99 12.33
N ALA A 52 -0.45 -3.25 13.23
CA ALA A 52 0.54 -3.80 14.13
C ALA A 52 -0.06 -4.85 15.09
N GLU A 53 -1.27 -4.59 15.61
CA GLU A 53 -2.00 -5.54 16.47
C GLU A 53 -2.48 -6.78 15.71
N SER A 54 -2.85 -6.63 14.43
CA SER A 54 -3.14 -7.77 13.55
C SER A 54 -1.92 -8.68 13.39
N VAL A 55 -0.77 -8.10 13.03
CA VAL A 55 0.51 -8.84 12.91
C VAL A 55 0.86 -9.51 14.23
N ARG A 56 0.76 -8.78 15.35
CA ARG A 56 1.02 -9.30 16.69
C ARG A 56 0.15 -10.50 17.04
N SER A 57 -1.13 -10.45 16.72
CA SER A 57 -2.07 -11.55 16.96
C SER A 57 -1.68 -12.80 16.19
N ILE A 58 -1.28 -12.65 14.92
CA ILE A 58 -0.88 -13.76 14.05
C ILE A 58 0.46 -14.36 14.50
N SER A 59 1.45 -13.53 14.82
CA SER A 59 2.74 -13.99 15.34
C SER A 59 2.60 -14.70 16.69
N GLY A 60 1.73 -14.20 17.58
CA GLY A 60 1.46 -14.82 18.87
C GLY A 60 0.90 -16.23 18.76
N ASN A 61 0.02 -16.48 17.77
CA ASN A 61 -0.52 -17.82 17.49
C ASN A 61 0.57 -18.83 17.04
N LYS A 62 1.72 -18.35 16.58
CA LYS A 62 2.86 -19.16 16.15
C LYS A 62 3.91 -19.38 17.24
N GLY A 63 3.72 -18.76 18.41
CA GLY A 63 4.70 -18.78 19.49
C GLY A 63 5.86 -17.79 19.31
N THR A 64 5.79 -16.90 18.30
CA THR A 64 6.74 -15.80 18.13
C THR A 64 6.33 -14.64 19.04
N LEU A 65 7.26 -14.16 19.86
CA LEU A 65 7.04 -12.96 20.67
C LEU A 65 6.96 -11.75 19.75
N CYS A 66 5.89 -10.96 19.82
CA CYS A 66 5.75 -9.76 18.99
C CYS A 66 5.70 -8.49 19.85
N ARG A 67 6.61 -7.56 19.54
CA ARG A 67 6.75 -6.26 20.22
C ARG A 67 6.58 -5.14 19.19
N ILE A 68 5.80 -4.12 19.56
CA ILE A 68 5.60 -2.93 18.74
C ILE A 68 6.49 -1.81 19.28
N LEU A 69 7.30 -1.21 18.41
CA LEU A 69 8.14 -0.07 18.71
C LEU A 69 7.72 1.12 17.85
N ILE A 70 7.48 2.25 18.49
CA ILE A 70 7.15 3.51 17.82
C ILE A 70 8.29 4.48 18.09
N GLU A 71 8.99 4.90 17.05
CA GLU A 71 10.15 5.80 17.15
C GLU A 71 10.00 7.02 16.26
N TRP A 72 10.57 8.14 16.71
CA TRP A 72 10.55 9.42 16.00
C TRP A 72 11.87 9.63 15.28
N GLY A 73 11.82 10.01 14.00
CA GLY A 73 13.01 10.35 13.23
C GLY A 73 12.92 9.97 11.76
N LYS A 74 14.06 10.02 11.07
CA LYS A 74 14.15 9.57 9.68
C LYS A 74 14.12 8.06 9.64
N ARG A 75 13.30 7.52 8.72
CA ARG A 75 13.11 6.08 8.49
C ARG A 75 14.40 5.27 8.53
N ASP A 76 15.37 5.61 7.68
CA ASP A 76 16.59 4.80 7.52
C ASP A 76 17.50 4.85 8.76
N GLU A 77 17.57 6.00 9.42
CA GLU A 77 18.39 6.17 10.64
C GLU A 77 17.80 5.38 11.81
N VAL A 78 16.48 5.53 12.04
CA VAL A 78 15.75 4.82 13.10
C VAL A 78 15.81 3.32 12.87
N LEU A 79 15.60 2.89 11.64
CA LEU A 79 15.68 1.49 11.27
C LEU A 79 17.08 0.90 11.56
N LYS A 80 18.12 1.55 11.05
CA LYS A 80 19.50 1.07 11.23
C LYS A 80 19.85 0.94 12.71
N ASN A 81 19.46 1.93 13.51
CA ASN A 81 19.67 1.91 14.94
C ASN A 81 18.89 0.79 15.63
N CYS A 82 17.65 0.51 15.19
CA CYS A 82 16.84 -0.57 15.72
C CYS A 82 17.46 -1.94 15.42
N LEU A 83 17.89 -2.18 14.18
CA LEU A 83 18.56 -3.43 13.78
C LEU A 83 19.84 -3.69 14.59
N ASP A 84 20.65 -2.65 14.79
CA ASP A 84 21.90 -2.72 15.56
C ASP A 84 21.63 -2.96 17.06
N ARG A 85 20.68 -2.20 17.64
CA ARG A 85 20.31 -2.30 19.07
C ARG A 85 19.72 -3.65 19.43
N GLU A 86 18.90 -4.20 18.55
CA GLU A 86 18.16 -5.43 18.81
C GLU A 86 18.89 -6.69 18.31
N GLU A 87 20.04 -6.52 17.65
CA GLU A 87 20.79 -7.60 16.99
C GLU A 87 19.87 -8.45 16.08
N ALA A 88 19.07 -7.77 15.26
CA ALA A 88 17.95 -8.34 14.51
C ALA A 88 18.14 -8.26 12.99
N GLU A 89 17.43 -9.13 12.26
CA GLU A 89 17.42 -9.16 10.79
C GLU A 89 16.28 -8.29 10.21
N TRP A 90 16.52 -7.64 9.09
CA TRP A 90 15.47 -6.93 8.34
C TRP A 90 14.63 -7.94 7.55
N ILE A 91 13.31 -7.88 7.69
CA ILE A 91 12.40 -8.86 7.07
C ILE A 91 11.47 -8.28 6.01
N ASN A 92 11.39 -6.95 5.83
CA ASN A 92 10.57 -6.40 4.75
C ASN A 92 11.13 -6.85 3.39
N PRO A 93 10.25 -7.08 2.40
CA PRO A 93 10.68 -7.42 1.05
C PRO A 93 11.67 -6.35 0.54
N LEU A 94 12.79 -6.81 -0.01
CA LEU A 94 13.66 -5.94 -0.76
C LEU A 94 12.83 -5.35 -1.91
N PRO A 95 12.96 -4.05 -2.22
CA PRO A 95 12.33 -3.51 -3.42
C PRO A 95 12.81 -4.36 -4.59
N GLU A 96 11.90 -5.05 -5.27
CA GLU A 96 12.24 -5.86 -6.43
C GLU A 96 13.05 -4.98 -7.38
N SER A 97 14.30 -5.37 -7.63
CA SER A 97 15.09 -4.73 -8.67
C SER A 97 14.29 -4.81 -9.96
N PRO A 98 14.20 -3.72 -10.76
CA PRO A 98 13.41 -3.73 -11.97
C PRO A 98 13.85 -4.91 -12.83
N GLN A 99 12.93 -5.86 -13.06
CA GLN A 99 13.19 -6.98 -13.95
C GLN A 99 13.61 -6.39 -15.31
N PRO A 100 14.73 -6.81 -15.91
CA PRO A 100 15.08 -6.36 -17.24
C PRO A 100 13.99 -6.84 -18.19
N SER A 101 13.27 -5.89 -18.81
CA SER A 101 12.37 -6.18 -19.91
C SER A 101 13.16 -6.92 -20.98
N LEU A 102 12.82 -8.18 -21.24
CA LEU A 102 13.43 -8.95 -22.32
C LEU A 102 13.30 -8.16 -23.63
N PRO A 103 14.36 -8.08 -24.46
CA PRO A 103 14.28 -7.36 -25.72
C PRO A 103 13.24 -8.06 -26.61
N ALA A 104 12.33 -7.26 -27.17
CA ALA A 104 11.38 -7.73 -28.16
C ALA A 104 12.12 -8.46 -29.28
N THR A 105 11.78 -9.73 -29.51
CA THR A 105 12.20 -10.51 -30.66
C THR A 105 11.96 -9.70 -31.93
N ILE A 106 13.04 -9.36 -32.64
CA ILE A 106 12.99 -8.80 -33.98
C ILE A 106 12.39 -9.86 -34.89
N VAL A 107 11.15 -9.67 -35.32
CA VAL A 107 10.55 -10.44 -36.41
C VAL A 107 11.06 -9.80 -37.71
N LEU A 108 11.93 -10.52 -38.42
CA LEU A 108 12.37 -10.19 -39.77
C LEU A 108 11.18 -10.27 -40.73
N GLU A 109 10.77 -9.14 -41.30
CA GLU A 109 9.85 -9.08 -42.44
C GLU A 109 10.55 -9.55 -43.72
N PRO A 110 9.91 -10.39 -44.56
CA PRO A 110 10.29 -10.53 -45.96
C PRO A 110 9.43 -9.62 -46.87
N GLU A 111 10.12 -8.84 -47.70
CA GLU A 111 9.60 -8.01 -48.80
C GLU A 111 8.68 -8.76 -49.78
N ALA A 112 7.65 -8.08 -50.27
CA ALA A 112 7.12 -8.24 -51.63
C ALA A 112 6.28 -7.02 -52.10
N ASN A 113 6.94 -6.19 -52.92
CA ASN A 113 6.49 -5.50 -54.15
C ASN A 113 5.10 -4.82 -54.32
N GLU A 114 5.20 -3.55 -54.74
CA GLU A 114 4.49 -2.85 -55.84
C GLU A 114 2.98 -3.06 -56.07
N ALA A 115 2.18 -2.00 -55.91
CA ALA A 115 1.66 -1.20 -57.03
C ALA A 115 0.66 -0.11 -56.54
N SER A 116 0.79 1.08 -57.14
CA SER A 116 -0.21 2.09 -57.58
C SER A 116 -1.61 2.11 -56.91
N ASP A 117 -2.28 3.23 -56.65
CA ASP A 117 -2.39 4.49 -57.36
C ASP A 117 -3.33 5.43 -56.55
N GLU A 118 -3.21 6.72 -56.80
CA GLU A 118 -4.24 7.77 -56.70
C GLU A 118 -5.20 7.91 -55.49
N SER A 119 -5.01 9.06 -54.84
CA SER A 119 -6.04 10.09 -54.64
C SER A 119 -7.14 9.89 -53.59
N LYS A 120 -7.22 10.90 -52.71
CA LYS A 120 -8.42 11.73 -52.41
C LYS A 120 -8.75 11.81 -50.92
N THR A 121 -8.32 12.90 -50.27
CA THR A 121 -9.05 13.48 -49.14
C THR A 121 -10.41 14.00 -49.62
N PRO A 122 -11.47 13.86 -48.82
CA PRO A 122 -12.02 15.09 -48.25
C PRO A 122 -12.54 14.97 -46.82
N SER A 123 -12.62 16.13 -46.19
CA SER A 123 -13.24 16.46 -44.91
C SER A 123 -14.69 15.98 -44.77
N ALA A 124 -15.10 15.66 -43.54
CA ALA A 124 -16.48 15.81 -43.11
C ALA A 124 -16.53 16.07 -41.60
N GLU A 125 -16.96 17.29 -41.28
CA GLU A 125 -17.51 17.76 -40.02
C GLU A 125 -18.90 17.14 -39.81
N SER A 126 -19.27 16.77 -38.58
CA SER A 126 -20.65 16.74 -38.00
C SER A 126 -20.55 16.01 -36.65
N ASP A 127 -20.64 16.67 -35.51
CA ASP A 127 -21.83 17.16 -34.79
C ASP A 127 -22.53 16.10 -33.92
N GLU A 128 -22.89 16.59 -32.73
CA GLU A 128 -24.07 16.27 -31.95
C GLU A 128 -24.06 15.20 -30.82
N VAL A 129 -24.61 15.69 -29.71
CA VAL A 129 -24.83 15.23 -28.33
C VAL A 129 -25.15 13.76 -28.04
N ASN A 130 -24.80 13.34 -26.81
CA ASN A 130 -25.76 12.61 -25.97
C ASN A 130 -25.67 13.03 -24.49
N ARG A 131 -26.77 13.61 -24.00
CA ARG A 131 -27.05 13.87 -22.58
C ARG A 131 -27.43 12.55 -21.90
N GLY A 132 -26.56 12.02 -21.05
CA GLY A 132 -26.89 10.95 -20.10
C GLY A 132 -27.33 11.55 -18.75
N VAL A 133 -28.47 11.09 -18.24
CA VAL A 133 -29.27 11.70 -17.16
C VAL A 133 -29.31 10.76 -15.93
N VAL A 134 -29.09 11.36 -14.74
CA VAL A 134 -29.45 10.96 -13.33
C VAL A 134 -29.00 9.58 -12.77
N PRO A 135 -28.93 9.35 -11.43
CA PRO A 135 -29.76 9.90 -10.33
C PRO A 135 -29.03 10.58 -9.15
N LYS A 136 -29.76 11.52 -8.52
CA LYS A 136 -29.55 11.99 -7.14
C LYS A 136 -30.16 10.94 -6.21
N ASP A 137 -29.36 10.38 -5.31
CA ASP A 137 -29.86 9.59 -4.20
C ASP A 137 -29.93 10.49 -2.95
N ASP A 138 -31.16 10.76 -2.52
CA ASP A 138 -31.52 11.60 -1.37
C ASP A 138 -31.63 10.69 -0.15
N ALA A 139 -30.51 10.50 0.56
CA ALA A 139 -30.50 9.75 1.81
C ALA A 139 -31.02 10.65 2.96
N ARG A 140 -32.33 10.64 3.17
CA ARG A 140 -32.97 11.11 4.42
C ARG A 140 -32.61 10.17 5.56
N ILE A 141 -31.86 10.66 6.54
CA ILE A 141 -31.63 9.97 7.82
C ILE A 141 -32.63 10.56 8.81
N GLU A 142 -33.69 9.82 9.15
CA GLU A 142 -34.55 10.12 10.29
C GLU A 142 -33.84 9.67 11.58
N THR A 143 -33.57 10.61 12.47
CA THR A 143 -33.02 10.38 13.81
C THR A 143 -34.10 9.82 14.76
N PRO A 144 -33.80 8.82 15.60
CA PRO A 144 -34.72 8.42 16.68
C PRO A 144 -34.71 9.44 17.83
N GLU A 145 -35.90 9.88 18.22
CA GLU A 145 -36.17 10.75 19.35
C GLU A 145 -35.89 10.01 20.67
N THR A 146 -34.90 10.47 21.43
CA THR A 146 -34.60 9.97 22.78
C THR A 146 -35.39 10.81 23.78
N GLY A 147 -36.47 10.24 24.35
CA GLY A 147 -37.41 10.98 25.20
C GLY A 147 -38.09 10.13 26.27
N GLY A 148 -37.31 9.30 26.98
CA GLY A 148 -37.78 8.61 28.19
C GLY A 148 -37.90 9.58 29.37
N LYS A 149 -39.14 9.92 29.72
CA LYS A 149 -39.52 10.88 30.75
C LYS A 149 -39.24 10.38 32.17
N SER A 150 -38.92 11.36 33.01
CA SER A 150 -38.57 11.34 34.42
C SER A 150 -39.61 10.76 35.39
N THR A 151 -39.09 10.46 36.59
CA THR A 151 -39.70 10.31 37.94
C THR A 151 -40.58 9.10 38.21
#